data_AF-A0A972RL47-F1
#
_entry.id   AF-A0A972RL47-F1
#
_cell.length_a   1.000
_cell.length_b   1.000
_cell.length_c   1.000
_cell.angle_alpha   90.00
_cell.angle_beta   90.00
_cell.angle_gamma   90.00
#
_symmetry.space_group_name_H-M   'P 1'
#
loop_
_entity.id
_entity.type
_entity.pdbx_description
1 polymer ?
#
loop_
_entity_poly.entity_id
_entity_poly.type
_entity_poly.pdbx_seq_one_letter_code
_entity_poly.pdbx_strand_id
1 'polypeptide(L)'
;MLSTIIVITLLAILFGTILTVAATRLPVAGGPRVDRIDALLPQTQCGQCGHAGCRPYAEAMASDQADINLCPPGGDATIADLANLLGMEIKPLDASLEQAGVRTVAVIDEQACIGCTLCIKACPVDAILGASKQMHTVIGEECTGCDLCIPPCPVDCIDRVPASQDARKVSLPPSNNTVLTIKTRNYITAHIETEDQRTHATQTCIRCGRCAKVCPSRLLPQQLYWHIRTGRFDKAQAHTLFDCIECGHCDEVCPSHIPLVDYYRHAKGEILKQEQDRQRAEQARQRTMFRNFRLDRAEQERAKRHAAKRAALHQ
;
A
#
# COMPACT_ATOMS: atom_id res chain seq x y z
N MET A 1 -57.24 21.46 20.13
CA MET A 1 -56.83 20.68 18.95
C MET A 1 -56.49 21.60 17.77
N LEU A 2 -57.39 22.47 17.32
CA LEU A 2 -57.09 23.40 16.22
C LEU A 2 -56.04 24.47 16.62
N SER A 3 -56.17 25.03 17.83
CA SER A 3 -55.24 26.01 18.39
C SER A 3 -53.80 25.49 18.53
N THR A 4 -53.63 24.23 18.95
CA THR A 4 -52.31 23.59 19.05
C THR A 4 -51.66 23.37 17.69
N ILE A 5 -52.44 23.00 16.66
CA ILE A 5 -51.94 22.83 15.30
C ILE A 5 -51.45 24.18 14.76
N ILE A 6 -52.25 25.25 14.92
CA ILE A 6 -51.90 26.60 14.45
C ILE A 6 -50.58 27.08 15.08
N VAL A 7 -50.40 26.90 16.39
CA VAL A 7 -49.19 27.33 17.10
C VAL A 7 -47.95 26.58 16.60
N ILE A 8 -48.04 25.26 16.40
CA ILE A 8 -46.92 24.45 15.91
C ILE A 8 -46.57 24.84 14.47
N THR A 9 -47.57 25.08 13.60
CA THR A 9 -47.33 25.50 12.22
C THR A 9 -46.65 26.87 12.15
N LEU A 10 -47.07 27.83 12.98
CA LEU A 10 -46.44 29.16 13.03
C LEU A 10 -45.00 29.11 13.55
N LEU A 11 -44.72 28.31 14.57
CA LEU A 11 -43.36 28.09 15.07
C LEU A 11 -42.46 27.44 13.99
N ALA A 12 -42.97 26.45 13.27
CA ALA A 12 -42.22 25.79 12.20
C ALA A 12 -41.86 26.77 11.06
N ILE A 13 -42.80 27.64 10.67
CA ILE A 13 -42.55 28.68 9.66
C ILE A 13 -41.52 29.70 10.18
N LEU A 14 -41.66 30.14 11.44
CA LEU A 14 -40.73 31.08 12.05
C LEU A 14 -39.31 30.51 12.10
N PHE A 15 -39.11 29.29 12.61
CA PHE A 15 -37.79 28.66 12.64
C PHE A 15 -37.25 28.35 11.24
N GLY A 16 -38.10 27.90 10.31
CA GLY A 16 -37.71 27.64 8.93
C GLY A 16 -37.23 28.91 8.21
N THR A 17 -37.94 30.04 8.41
CA THR A 17 -37.54 31.33 7.85
C THR A 17 -36.25 31.86 8.49
N ILE A 18 -36.10 31.75 9.81
CA ILE A 18 -34.86 32.12 10.50
C ILE A 18 -33.68 31.30 9.98
N LEU A 19 -33.82 29.99 9.84
CA LEU A 19 -32.76 29.11 9.33
C LEU A 19 -32.42 29.41 7.87
N THR A 20 -33.42 29.69 7.03
CA THR A 20 -33.20 30.05 5.62
C THR A 20 -32.47 31.40 5.48
N VAL A 21 -32.84 32.38 6.31
CA VAL A 21 -32.15 33.68 6.35
C VAL A 21 -30.73 33.52 6.89
N ALA A 22 -30.53 32.74 7.95
CA ALA A 22 -29.20 32.46 8.48
C ALA A 22 -28.30 31.77 7.44
N ALA A 23 -28.80 30.75 6.74
CA ALA A 23 -28.04 30.02 5.73
C ALA A 23 -27.69 30.86 4.49
N THR A 24 -28.47 31.91 4.18
CA THR A 24 -28.23 32.80 3.03
C THR A 24 -27.48 34.08 3.37
N ARG A 25 -27.52 34.53 4.64
CA ARG A 25 -26.92 35.79 5.10
C ARG A 25 -25.65 35.60 5.92
N LEU A 26 -25.41 34.42 6.49
CA LEU A 26 -24.13 34.10 7.13
C LEU A 26 -23.19 33.54 6.05
N PRO A 27 -22.19 34.32 5.59
CA PRO A 27 -21.23 33.83 4.63
C PRO A 27 -20.48 32.65 5.24
N VAL A 28 -20.57 31.48 4.60
CA VAL A 28 -19.60 30.40 4.83
C VAL A 28 -18.24 30.97 4.43
N ALA A 29 -17.26 30.96 5.34
CA ALA A 29 -15.94 31.55 5.11
C ALA A 29 -15.27 30.86 3.91
N GLY A 30 -15.27 31.53 2.76
CA GLY A 30 -14.73 31.04 1.50
C GLY A 30 -15.63 31.41 0.33
N GLY A 31 -15.19 32.33 -0.53
CA GLY A 31 -15.88 32.57 -1.80
C GLY A 31 -15.74 31.38 -2.75
N PRO A 32 -16.52 31.31 -3.84
CA PRO A 32 -16.46 30.22 -4.83
C PRO A 32 -15.09 30.09 -5.53
N ARG A 33 -14.19 31.06 -5.34
CA ARG A 33 -12.79 30.99 -5.77
C ARG A 33 -11.94 30.20 -4.77
N VAL A 34 -12.10 30.45 -3.47
CA VAL A 34 -11.38 29.75 -2.39
C VAL A 34 -11.70 28.26 -2.41
N ASP A 35 -12.98 27.89 -2.52
CA ASP A 35 -13.39 26.47 -2.51
C ASP A 35 -12.81 25.70 -3.71
N ARG A 36 -12.65 26.36 -4.87
CA ARG A 36 -12.01 25.75 -6.05
C ARG A 36 -10.52 25.54 -5.86
N ILE A 37 -9.84 26.47 -5.19
CA ILE A 37 -8.41 26.36 -4.88
C ILE A 37 -8.20 25.28 -3.81
N ASP A 38 -9.00 25.29 -2.74
CA ASP A 38 -8.93 24.31 -1.65
C ASP A 38 -9.13 22.88 -2.19
N ALA A 39 -10.08 22.69 -3.12
CA ALA A 39 -10.31 21.39 -3.76
C ALA A 39 -9.11 20.83 -4.56
N LEU A 40 -8.19 21.69 -5.02
CA LEU A 40 -6.97 21.28 -5.72
C LEU A 40 -5.81 20.94 -4.76
N LEU A 41 -5.88 21.38 -3.50
CA LEU A 41 -4.85 21.10 -2.51
C LEU A 41 -4.94 19.64 -2.02
N PRO A 42 -3.84 19.06 -1.52
CA PRO A 42 -3.80 17.64 -1.12
C PRO A 42 -4.57 17.33 0.18
N GLN A 43 -5.18 18.33 0.82
CA GLN A 43 -6.01 18.18 2.04
C GLN A 43 -5.31 17.48 3.22
N THR A 44 -3.98 17.55 3.29
CA THR A 44 -3.19 16.90 4.35
C THR A 44 -3.16 17.69 5.67
N GLN A 45 -3.54 18.98 5.65
CA GLN A 45 -3.52 19.87 6.82
C GLN A 45 -2.19 19.90 7.58
N CYS A 46 -1.07 19.67 6.88
CA CYS A 46 0.25 19.47 7.49
C CYS A 46 0.98 20.76 7.89
N GLY A 47 0.56 21.92 7.38
CA GLY A 47 1.15 23.23 7.66
C GLY A 47 2.59 23.46 7.17
N GLN A 48 3.14 22.57 6.35
CA GLN A 48 4.49 22.69 5.79
C GLN A 48 4.68 23.94 4.91
N CYS A 49 3.60 24.47 4.36
CA CYS A 49 3.58 25.72 3.59
C CYS A 49 3.57 26.99 4.46
N GLY A 50 3.62 26.87 5.79
CA GLY A 50 3.57 28.01 6.71
C GLY A 50 2.14 28.48 7.08
N HIS A 51 1.10 27.87 6.50
CA HIS A 51 -0.30 28.13 6.84
C HIS A 51 -0.87 27.08 7.78
N ALA A 52 -1.91 27.42 8.56
CA ALA A 52 -2.54 26.48 9.50
C ALA A 52 -3.23 25.26 8.84
N GLY A 53 -3.41 25.27 7.50
CA GLY A 53 -3.99 24.18 6.73
C GLY A 53 -4.19 24.55 5.26
N CYS A 54 -4.80 23.65 4.50
CA CYS A 54 -5.12 23.83 3.08
C CYS A 54 -6.10 24.98 2.86
N ARG A 55 -7.18 25.10 3.64
CA ARG A 55 -8.16 26.18 3.47
C ARG A 55 -7.58 27.58 3.74
N PRO A 56 -6.84 27.83 4.84
CA PRO A 56 -6.15 29.12 5.03
C PRO A 56 -5.14 29.44 3.92
N TYR A 57 -4.45 28.43 3.37
CA TYR A 57 -3.57 28.62 2.23
C TYR A 57 -4.34 28.97 0.95
N ALA A 58 -5.50 28.33 0.72
CA ALA A 58 -6.40 28.65 -0.37
C ALA A 58 -6.97 30.07 -0.29
N GLU A 59 -7.28 30.55 0.92
CA GLU A 59 -7.72 31.94 1.17
C GLU A 59 -6.60 32.95 0.88
N ALA A 60 -5.37 32.63 1.30
CA ALA A 60 -4.20 33.46 1.01
C ALA A 60 -3.91 33.55 -0.49
N MET A 61 -3.99 32.42 -1.22
CA MET A 61 -3.87 32.41 -2.69
C MET A 61 -5.01 33.15 -3.38
N ALA A 62 -6.25 33.01 -2.91
CA ALA A 62 -7.40 33.71 -3.48
C ALA A 62 -7.33 35.24 -3.30
N SER A 63 -6.58 35.68 -2.28
CA SER A 63 -6.37 37.09 -1.90
C SER A 63 -5.04 37.65 -2.40
N ASP A 64 -4.32 36.91 -3.26
CA ASP A 64 -2.99 37.26 -3.79
C ASP A 64 -1.92 37.54 -2.71
N GLN A 65 -2.07 36.90 -1.54
CA GLN A 65 -1.16 37.01 -0.38
C GLN A 65 -0.16 35.85 -0.28
N ALA A 66 -0.32 34.80 -1.09
CA ALA A 66 0.57 33.65 -1.13
C ALA A 66 0.76 33.15 -2.57
N ASP A 67 1.97 32.69 -2.89
CA ASP A 67 2.29 32.07 -4.17
C ASP A 67 1.79 30.61 -4.23
N ILE A 68 1.61 30.08 -5.44
CA ILE A 68 1.10 28.72 -5.72
C ILE A 68 2.11 27.59 -5.46
N ASN A 69 3.40 27.92 -5.30
CA ASN A 69 4.51 26.98 -5.24
C ASN A 69 5.01 26.72 -3.81
N LEU A 70 4.13 26.88 -2.81
CA LEU A 70 4.48 26.73 -1.39
C LEU A 70 4.03 25.41 -0.79
N CYS A 71 3.46 24.48 -1.57
CA CYS A 71 2.90 23.22 -1.06
C CYS A 71 3.77 21.99 -1.39
N PRO A 72 4.74 21.61 -0.53
CA PRO A 72 5.56 20.41 -0.70
C PRO A 72 4.77 19.11 -0.95
N PRO A 73 3.70 18.78 -0.19
CA PRO A 73 2.99 17.52 -0.42
C PRO A 73 2.20 17.51 -1.73
N GLY A 74 1.87 18.69 -2.28
CA GLY A 74 1.18 18.81 -3.55
C GLY A 74 2.12 18.66 -4.76
N GLY A 75 3.38 19.09 -4.62
CA GLY A 75 4.40 19.03 -5.66
C GLY A 75 4.02 19.71 -6.98
N ASP A 76 4.76 19.40 -8.03
CA ASP A 76 4.62 20.05 -9.34
C ASP A 76 3.24 19.89 -9.97
N ALA A 77 2.57 18.76 -9.72
CA ALA A 77 1.22 18.50 -10.23
C ALA A 77 0.20 19.50 -9.66
N THR A 78 0.24 19.72 -8.35
CA THR A 78 -0.67 20.68 -7.68
C THR A 78 -0.36 22.11 -8.13
N ILE A 79 0.92 22.45 -8.30
CA ILE A 79 1.35 23.77 -8.80
C ILE A 79 0.80 24.01 -10.22
N ALA A 80 0.89 23.02 -11.11
CA ALA A 80 0.37 23.14 -12.47
C ALA A 80 -1.16 23.33 -12.50
N ASP A 81 -1.90 22.57 -11.68
CA ASP A 81 -3.36 22.70 -11.60
C ASP A 81 -3.78 24.07 -11.03
N LEU A 82 -3.07 24.56 -10.01
CA LEU A 82 -3.29 25.89 -9.44
C LEU A 82 -2.95 27.02 -10.43
N ALA A 83 -1.84 26.88 -11.16
CA ALA A 83 -1.44 27.84 -12.21
C ALA A 83 -2.51 27.95 -13.30
N ASN A 84 -3.03 26.80 -13.76
CA ASN A 84 -4.11 26.75 -14.75
C ASN A 84 -5.42 27.40 -14.24
N LEU A 85 -5.77 27.17 -12.97
CA LEU A 85 -6.99 27.73 -12.38
C LEU A 85 -6.89 29.25 -12.15
N LEU A 86 -5.72 29.73 -11.72
CA LEU A 86 -5.51 31.13 -11.34
C LEU A 86 -4.96 32.00 -12.48
N GLY A 87 -4.56 31.39 -13.60
CA GLY A 87 -3.95 32.09 -14.73
C GLY A 87 -2.56 32.63 -14.41
N MET A 88 -1.82 31.93 -13.54
CA MET A 88 -0.50 32.32 -13.07
C MET A 88 0.60 31.57 -13.81
N GLU A 89 1.80 32.13 -13.87
CA GLU A 89 2.97 31.42 -14.38
C GLU A 89 3.37 30.28 -13.43
N ILE A 90 3.75 29.14 -14.01
CA ILE A 90 4.24 27.98 -13.26
C ILE A 90 5.63 28.32 -12.70
N LYS A 91 5.73 28.40 -11.37
CA LYS A 91 7.00 28.53 -10.64
C LYS A 91 7.40 27.16 -10.07
N PRO A 92 8.69 26.78 -10.05
CA PRO A 92 9.12 25.57 -9.34
C PRO A 92 8.80 25.68 -7.85
N LEU A 93 8.64 24.54 -7.17
CA LEU A 93 8.46 24.51 -5.71
C LEU A 93 9.54 25.36 -5.03
N ASP A 94 9.16 26.14 -4.02
CA ASP A 94 10.11 27.00 -3.32
C ASP A 94 11.30 26.16 -2.80
N ALA A 95 12.52 26.55 -3.18
CA ALA A 95 13.76 25.82 -2.86
C ALA A 95 14.01 25.70 -1.36
N SER A 96 13.49 26.63 -0.54
CA SER A 96 13.53 26.52 0.93
C SER A 96 12.62 25.40 1.46
N LEU A 97 11.65 24.96 0.64
CA LEU A 97 10.69 23.90 0.92
C LEU A 97 10.95 22.62 0.13
N GLU A 98 11.89 22.60 -0.83
CA GLU A 98 12.28 21.40 -1.61
C GLU A 98 12.81 20.27 -0.71
N GLN A 99 13.49 20.60 0.39
CA GLN A 99 13.94 19.60 1.38
C GLN A 99 12.79 19.00 2.21
N ALA A 100 11.60 19.64 2.21
CA ALA A 100 10.39 19.12 2.83
C ALA A 100 9.63 18.12 1.92
N GLY A 101 10.07 17.92 0.67
CA GLY A 101 9.48 16.95 -0.25
C GLY A 101 9.84 15.49 0.04
N VAL A 102 10.84 15.25 0.90
CA VAL A 102 11.16 13.90 1.34
C VAL A 102 10.20 13.55 2.47
N ARG A 103 9.24 12.64 2.19
CA ARG A 103 8.36 12.07 3.21
C ARG A 103 9.22 11.68 4.41
N THR A 104 8.91 12.21 5.59
CA THR A 104 9.56 11.84 6.84
C THR A 104 8.63 10.95 7.66
N VAL A 105 9.24 10.09 8.48
CA VAL A 105 8.55 9.24 9.44
C VAL A 105 9.19 9.42 10.81
N ALA A 106 8.37 9.32 11.85
CA ALA A 106 8.87 9.29 13.21
C ALA A 106 9.46 7.90 13.50
N VAL A 107 10.61 7.85 14.15
CA VAL A 107 11.25 6.62 14.63
C VAL A 107 11.43 6.73 16.13
N ILE A 108 11.11 5.67 16.84
CA ILE A 108 11.25 5.58 18.30
C ILE A 108 12.51 4.77 18.60
N ASP A 109 13.43 5.32 19.38
CA ASP A 109 14.58 4.57 19.88
C ASP A 109 14.12 3.52 20.90
N GLU A 110 14.27 2.27 20.50
CA GLU A 110 13.93 1.07 21.25
C GLU A 110 14.65 0.98 22.60
N GLN A 111 15.88 1.49 22.68
CA GLN A 111 16.70 1.39 23.90
C GLN A 111 16.32 2.44 24.94
N ALA A 112 15.79 3.58 24.50
CA ALA A 112 15.41 4.70 25.37
C ALA A 112 13.93 4.71 25.74
N CYS A 113 13.05 4.04 24.96
CA CYS A 113 11.61 4.07 25.19
C CYS A 113 11.17 3.38 26.49
N ILE A 114 10.57 4.15 27.41
CA ILE A 114 10.06 3.66 28.70
C ILE A 114 8.60 3.18 28.71
N GLY A 115 7.89 3.24 27.56
CA GLY A 115 6.50 2.79 27.49
C GLY A 115 5.47 3.70 28.20
N CYS A 116 5.65 5.02 28.15
CA CYS A 116 4.80 6.02 28.84
C CYS A 116 3.42 6.27 28.20
N THR A 117 3.20 5.86 26.94
CA THR A 117 1.97 6.01 26.12
C THR A 117 1.57 7.44 25.73
N LEU A 118 2.36 8.47 26.07
CA LEU A 118 2.04 9.86 25.74
C LEU A 118 2.08 10.13 24.23
N CYS A 119 3.03 9.52 23.52
CA CYS A 119 3.13 9.61 22.06
C CYS A 119 1.92 9.01 21.34
N ILE A 120 1.35 7.89 21.83
CA ILE A 120 0.14 7.26 21.27
C ILE A 120 -1.03 8.25 21.30
N LYS A 121 -1.23 8.91 22.45
CA LYS A 121 -2.33 9.88 22.62
C LYS A 121 -2.20 11.11 21.73
N ALA A 122 -0.97 11.45 21.35
CA ALA A 122 -0.68 12.60 20.50
C ALA A 122 -0.73 12.27 19.00
N CYS A 123 -0.75 10.99 18.62
CA CYS A 123 -0.75 10.58 17.23
C CYS A 123 -2.16 10.74 16.62
N PRO A 124 -2.37 11.62 15.62
CA PRO A 124 -3.70 11.87 15.05
C PRO A 124 -4.19 10.76 14.10
N VAL A 125 -3.28 9.88 13.68
CA VAL A 125 -3.52 8.82 12.69
C VAL A 125 -3.29 7.42 13.28
N ASP A 126 -3.10 7.32 14.59
CA ASP A 126 -2.86 6.05 15.30
C ASP A 126 -1.70 5.21 14.72
N ALA A 127 -0.67 5.87 14.18
CA ALA A 127 0.49 5.20 13.58
C ALA A 127 1.47 4.60 14.60
N ILE A 128 1.26 4.78 15.92
CA ILE A 128 2.16 4.28 16.96
C ILE A 128 1.54 3.06 17.65
N LEU A 129 2.23 1.93 17.59
CA LEU A 129 1.86 0.69 18.26
C LEU A 129 2.65 0.51 19.55
N GLY A 130 1.99 0.05 20.62
CA GLY A 130 2.60 -0.42 21.85
C GLY A 130 1.63 -0.36 23.02
N ALA A 131 2.13 -0.55 24.23
CA ALA A 131 1.32 -0.57 25.45
C ALA A 131 2.07 0.04 26.63
N SER A 132 1.37 0.28 27.74
CA SER A 132 2.01 0.80 28.95
C SER A 132 3.14 -0.12 29.42
N LYS A 133 4.31 0.47 29.70
CA LYS A 133 5.55 -0.23 30.08
C LYS A 133 6.07 -1.22 29.02
N GLN A 134 5.60 -1.09 27.79
CA GLN A 134 6.11 -1.82 26.64
C GLN A 134 6.71 -0.82 25.65
N MET A 135 7.69 -1.29 24.89
CA MET A 135 8.32 -0.49 23.85
C MET A 135 7.28 -0.13 22.77
N HIS A 136 7.30 1.12 22.34
CA HIS A 136 6.47 1.57 21.23
C HIS A 136 7.24 1.49 19.91
N THR A 137 6.52 1.31 18.82
CA THR A 137 7.07 1.35 17.46
C THR A 137 6.13 2.15 16.55
N VAL A 138 6.68 2.77 15.51
CA VAL A 138 5.90 3.54 14.54
C VAL A 138 5.68 2.68 13.31
N ILE A 139 4.43 2.58 12.86
CA ILE A 139 4.10 2.01 11.55
C ILE A 139 4.40 3.10 10.51
N GLY A 140 5.59 3.05 9.89
CA GLY A 140 6.04 4.06 8.94
C GLY A 140 5.07 4.31 7.78
N GLU A 141 4.32 3.28 7.34
CA GLU A 141 3.32 3.41 6.26
C GLU A 141 2.14 4.31 6.65
N GLU A 142 1.72 4.29 7.91
CA GLU A 142 0.59 5.09 8.44
C GLU A 142 1.07 6.42 9.04
N CYS A 143 2.37 6.56 9.31
CA CYS A 143 2.94 7.79 9.83
C CYS A 143 2.88 8.91 8.78
N THR A 144 2.25 10.02 9.16
CA THR A 144 2.16 11.25 8.35
C THR A 144 3.36 12.18 8.51
N GLY A 145 4.28 11.88 9.44
CA GLY A 145 5.42 12.74 9.74
C GLY A 145 5.02 14.09 10.35
N CYS A 146 3.96 14.15 11.17
CA CYS A 146 3.41 15.41 11.71
C CYS A 146 4.10 15.96 12.99
N ASP A 147 5.00 15.20 13.61
CA ASP A 147 5.75 15.56 14.85
C ASP A 147 4.97 15.81 16.13
N LEU A 148 3.66 15.64 16.11
CA LEU A 148 2.87 15.81 17.32
C LEU A 148 3.29 14.85 18.45
N CYS A 149 3.94 13.73 18.12
CA CYS A 149 4.44 12.75 19.08
C CYS A 149 5.78 13.10 19.75
N ILE A 150 6.57 14.03 19.22
CA ILE A 150 7.90 14.37 19.76
C ILE A 150 7.79 15.17 21.07
N PRO A 151 7.10 16.34 21.12
CA PRO A 151 7.01 17.13 22.35
C PRO A 151 6.49 16.40 23.61
N PRO A 152 5.51 15.47 23.53
CA PRO A 152 5.02 14.76 24.70
C PRO A 152 5.92 13.61 25.18
N CYS A 153 7.05 13.32 24.52
CA CYS A 153 7.95 12.24 24.93
C CYS A 153 8.82 12.67 26.13
N PRO A 154 8.68 12.05 27.31
CA PRO A 154 9.39 12.48 28.52
C PRO A 154 10.86 12.08 28.56
N VAL A 155 11.27 11.17 27.68
CA VAL A 155 12.66 10.66 27.54
C VAL A 155 13.28 11.04 26.21
N ASP A 156 12.58 11.88 25.43
CA ASP A 156 13.04 12.41 24.14
C ASP A 156 13.58 11.36 23.16
N CYS A 157 12.93 10.18 23.12
CA CYS A 157 13.39 9.03 22.34
C CYS A 157 12.77 8.95 20.93
N ILE A 158 12.32 10.07 20.35
CA ILE A 158 11.60 10.09 19.06
C ILE A 158 12.24 11.06 18.09
N ASP A 159 12.71 10.55 16.96
CA ASP A 159 13.37 11.33 15.91
C ASP A 159 12.57 11.31 14.60
N ARG A 160 12.77 12.34 13.77
CA ARG A 160 12.33 12.33 12.36
C ARG A 160 13.42 11.80 11.47
N VAL A 161 13.10 10.80 10.65
CA VAL A 161 13.98 10.32 9.59
C VAL A 161 13.29 10.38 8.23
N PRO A 162 14.05 10.49 7.12
CA PRO A 162 13.51 10.26 5.78
C PRO A 162 12.88 8.87 5.64
N ALA A 163 11.64 8.79 5.13
CA ALA A 163 10.92 7.53 4.90
C ALA A 163 11.64 6.56 3.96
N SER A 164 12.57 7.06 3.14
CA SER A 164 13.44 6.24 2.30
C SER A 164 14.41 5.37 3.10
N GLN A 165 14.70 5.73 4.36
CA GLN A 165 15.59 4.99 5.25
C GLN A 165 14.84 3.92 6.07
N ASP A 166 13.51 4.00 6.14
CA ASP A 166 12.67 3.08 6.92
C ASP A 166 12.09 1.92 6.10
N ALA A 167 12.56 1.77 4.86
CA ALA A 167 12.50 0.49 4.18
C ALA A 167 13.47 -0.46 4.88
N ARG A 168 13.03 -1.05 6.01
CA ARG A 168 13.36 -2.43 6.32
C ARG A 168 13.04 -3.18 5.04
N LYS A 169 14.08 -3.41 4.23
CA LYS A 169 14.01 -4.14 2.97
C LYS A 169 13.06 -5.30 3.23
N VAL A 170 11.87 -5.26 2.65
CA VAL A 170 11.34 -6.51 2.13
C VAL A 170 12.28 -6.79 0.97
N SER A 171 13.45 -7.32 1.33
CA SER A 171 14.23 -8.10 0.42
C SER A 171 13.30 -9.26 0.12
N LEU A 172 12.46 -9.08 -0.91
CA LEU A 172 12.35 -10.13 -1.89
C LEU A 172 13.80 -10.61 -2.08
N PRO A 173 14.11 -11.90 -1.83
CA PRO A 173 15.39 -12.39 -2.30
C PRO A 173 15.48 -11.92 -3.74
N PRO A 174 16.62 -11.35 -4.19
CA PRO A 174 16.75 -11.03 -5.60
C PRO A 174 16.28 -12.29 -6.32
N SER A 175 15.17 -12.19 -7.06
CA SER A 175 14.89 -13.23 -8.02
C SER A 175 16.17 -13.23 -8.82
N ASN A 176 16.92 -14.32 -8.76
CA ASN A 176 18.10 -14.54 -9.59
C ASN A 176 17.60 -14.62 -11.03
N ASN A 177 17.13 -13.49 -11.53
CA ASN A 177 17.03 -13.09 -12.91
C ASN A 177 18.27 -12.23 -13.15
N THR A 178 19.43 -12.80 -12.84
CA THR A 178 20.50 -12.74 -13.84
C THR A 178 19.92 -13.41 -15.07
N VAL A 179 19.19 -12.65 -15.89
CA VAL A 179 18.86 -13.08 -17.24
C VAL A 179 20.19 -13.05 -17.97
N LEU A 180 20.92 -14.16 -17.88
CA LEU A 180 21.94 -14.51 -18.85
C LEU A 180 21.19 -14.78 -20.15
N THR A 181 20.86 -13.72 -20.88
CA THR A 181 20.47 -13.85 -22.28
C THR A 181 21.71 -14.31 -23.05
N ILE A 182 21.90 -15.62 -23.13
CA ILE A 182 22.76 -16.22 -24.15
C ILE A 182 21.99 -16.05 -25.47
N LYS A 183 22.14 -14.88 -26.10
CA LYS A 183 21.98 -14.83 -27.56
C LYS A 183 23.19 -15.56 -28.13
N THR A 184 22.95 -16.49 -29.04
CA THR A 184 23.91 -17.38 -29.70
C THR A 184 24.95 -16.67 -30.58
N ARG A 185 25.61 -15.63 -30.08
CA ARG A 185 26.84 -15.04 -30.62
C ARG A 185 27.71 -14.49 -29.48
N ASN A 186 28.96 -14.96 -29.46
CA ASN A 186 30.06 -14.68 -28.54
C ASN A 186 30.30 -13.20 -28.23
N TYR A 187 29.60 -12.62 -27.27
CA TYR A 187 30.18 -11.60 -26.40
C TYR A 187 29.47 -11.56 -25.05
N ILE A 188 30.26 -11.39 -23.98
CA ILE A 188 29.77 -10.98 -22.67
C ILE A 188 29.80 -9.46 -22.69
N THR A 189 28.66 -8.80 -22.86
CA THR A 189 28.55 -7.39 -22.49
C THR A 189 28.49 -7.34 -20.96
N ALA A 190 29.58 -6.91 -20.32
CA ALA A 190 29.49 -6.39 -18.98
C ALA A 190 28.73 -5.07 -19.06
N HIS A 191 27.45 -5.08 -18.66
CA HIS A 191 26.77 -3.84 -18.33
C HIS A 191 27.47 -3.27 -17.10
N ILE A 192 28.32 -2.27 -17.32
CA ILE A 192 28.73 -1.35 -16.27
C ILE A 192 27.42 -0.73 -15.80
N GLU A 193 27.12 -0.87 -14.51
CA GLU A 193 26.05 -0.13 -13.84
C GLU A 193 26.40 1.36 -13.96
N THR A 194 26.04 1.97 -15.08
CA THR A 194 25.73 3.39 -15.06
C THR A 194 24.50 3.49 -14.20
N GLU A 195 24.72 3.96 -12.98
CA GLU A 195 23.77 4.38 -11.96
C GLU A 195 22.78 5.38 -12.59
N ASP A 196 21.82 4.86 -13.35
CA ASP A 196 20.91 5.64 -14.18
C ASP A 196 19.51 5.63 -13.54
N GLN A 197 19.31 6.67 -12.74
CA GLN A 197 18.10 7.48 -12.65
C GLN A 197 16.82 6.82 -12.11
N ARG A 198 16.50 7.22 -10.87
CA ARG A 198 15.16 7.30 -10.26
C ARG A 198 14.47 5.94 -10.04
N THR A 199 14.96 5.18 -9.08
CA THR A 199 14.12 4.26 -8.30
C THR A 199 13.12 5.10 -7.49
N HIS A 200 12.03 5.52 -8.13
CA HIS A 200 10.86 6.02 -7.41
C HIS A 200 10.46 4.94 -6.39
N ALA A 201 10.50 5.28 -5.10
CA ALA A 201 10.14 4.34 -4.05
C ALA A 201 8.73 3.81 -4.30
N THR A 202 8.57 2.50 -4.42
CA THR A 202 7.25 1.88 -4.59
C THR A 202 6.33 2.32 -3.46
N GLN A 203 5.18 2.89 -3.82
CA GLN A 203 4.16 3.34 -2.89
C GLN A 203 3.02 2.33 -2.80
N THR A 204 2.12 2.53 -1.84
CA THR A 204 0.92 1.72 -1.70
C THR A 204 -0.05 1.94 -2.87
N CYS A 205 -0.81 0.89 -3.22
CA CYS A 205 -1.75 0.94 -4.33
C CYS A 205 -2.93 1.88 -4.01
N ILE A 206 -3.03 2.99 -4.74
CA ILE A 206 -4.13 3.97 -4.62
C ILE A 206 -5.41 3.59 -5.38
N ARG A 207 -5.47 2.37 -5.94
CA ARG A 207 -6.62 1.81 -6.67
C ARG A 207 -7.13 2.67 -7.85
N CYS A 208 -6.28 3.40 -8.56
CA CYS A 208 -6.67 4.29 -9.68
C CYS A 208 -7.26 3.61 -10.94
N GLY A 209 -7.06 2.31 -11.14
CA GLY A 209 -7.64 1.51 -12.23
C GLY A 209 -6.85 1.52 -13.53
N ARG A 210 -5.73 2.26 -13.61
CA ARG A 210 -4.97 2.46 -14.86
C ARG A 210 -4.41 1.17 -15.45
N CYS A 211 -3.90 0.29 -14.59
CA CYS A 211 -3.37 -1.02 -14.96
C CYS A 211 -4.40 -1.93 -15.66
N ALA A 212 -5.67 -1.87 -15.26
CA ALA A 212 -6.74 -2.66 -15.90
C ALA A 212 -7.06 -2.15 -17.31
N LYS A 213 -7.01 -0.83 -17.52
CA LYS A 213 -7.30 -0.20 -18.81
C LYS A 213 -6.26 -0.54 -19.88
N VAL A 214 -5.01 -0.74 -19.48
CA VAL A 214 -3.90 -1.04 -20.42
C VAL A 214 -3.59 -2.53 -20.54
N CYS A 215 -4.28 -3.40 -19.79
CA CYS A 215 -3.98 -4.83 -19.80
C CYS A 215 -4.43 -5.49 -21.11
N PRO A 216 -3.53 -6.04 -21.94
CA PRO A 216 -3.91 -6.68 -23.21
C PRO A 216 -4.72 -7.96 -23.00
N SER A 217 -4.47 -8.69 -21.91
CA SER A 217 -5.22 -9.88 -21.52
C SER A 217 -6.55 -9.56 -20.80
N ARG A 218 -6.93 -8.28 -20.68
CA ARG A 218 -8.15 -7.82 -19.99
C ARG A 218 -8.31 -8.36 -18.56
N LEU A 219 -7.21 -8.52 -17.85
CA LEU A 219 -7.21 -8.94 -16.45
C LEU A 219 -7.65 -7.80 -15.52
N LEU A 220 -7.81 -8.14 -14.24
CA LEU A 220 -7.99 -7.17 -13.15
C LEU A 220 -6.73 -7.11 -12.26
N PRO A 221 -5.64 -6.43 -12.72
CA PRO A 221 -4.38 -6.34 -12.00
C PRO A 221 -4.49 -5.92 -10.53
N GLN A 222 -5.44 -5.03 -10.20
CA GLN A 222 -5.62 -4.55 -8.82
C GLN A 222 -6.06 -5.66 -7.86
N GLN A 223 -6.98 -6.52 -8.30
CA GLN A 223 -7.47 -7.64 -7.50
C GLN A 223 -6.40 -8.73 -7.40
N LEU A 224 -5.75 -9.05 -8.53
CA LEU A 224 -4.64 -10.01 -8.57
C LEU A 224 -3.52 -9.60 -7.62
N TYR A 225 -3.06 -8.35 -7.70
CA TYR A 225 -2.05 -7.80 -6.79
C TYR A 225 -2.44 -7.95 -5.33
N TRP A 226 -3.68 -7.60 -4.98
CA TRP A 226 -4.13 -7.69 -3.59
C TRP A 226 -4.20 -9.14 -3.08
N HIS A 227 -4.65 -10.08 -3.91
CA HIS A 227 -4.63 -11.50 -3.59
C HIS A 227 -3.21 -12.04 -3.40
N ILE A 228 -2.29 -11.66 -4.28
CA ILE A 228 -0.89 -12.11 -4.23
C ILE A 228 -0.16 -11.51 -3.03
N ARG A 229 -0.31 -10.20 -2.79
CA ARG A 229 0.30 -9.50 -1.65
C ARG A 229 -0.13 -10.09 -0.31
N THR A 230 -1.37 -10.59 -0.23
CA THR A 230 -1.91 -11.24 0.98
C THR A 230 -1.60 -12.74 1.05
N GLY A 231 -0.79 -13.28 0.13
CA GLY A 231 -0.42 -14.70 0.07
C GLY A 231 -1.53 -15.64 -0.37
N ARG A 232 -2.64 -15.12 -0.91
CA ARG A 232 -3.82 -15.89 -1.32
C ARG A 232 -3.73 -16.29 -2.79
N PHE A 233 -2.80 -17.20 -3.10
CA PHE A 233 -2.53 -17.62 -4.48
C PHE A 233 -3.70 -18.36 -5.15
N ASP A 234 -4.49 -19.13 -4.39
CA ASP A 234 -5.69 -19.82 -4.92
C ASP A 234 -6.68 -18.84 -5.54
N LYS A 235 -6.89 -17.68 -4.89
CA LYS A 235 -7.78 -16.63 -5.38
C LYS A 235 -7.19 -15.93 -6.60
N ALA A 236 -5.87 -15.73 -6.62
CA ALA A 236 -5.20 -15.18 -7.79
C ALA A 236 -5.35 -16.10 -9.01
N GLN A 237 -5.20 -17.42 -8.81
CA GLN A 237 -5.44 -18.40 -9.87
C GLN A 237 -6.89 -18.40 -10.37
N ALA A 238 -7.86 -18.29 -9.45
CA ALA A 238 -9.28 -18.18 -9.80
C ALA A 238 -9.59 -16.90 -10.59
N HIS A 239 -8.77 -15.85 -10.46
CA HIS A 239 -8.86 -14.60 -11.24
C HIS A 239 -7.94 -14.63 -12.46
N THR A 240 -7.75 -15.83 -13.02
CA THR A 240 -7.03 -16.10 -14.28
C THR A 240 -5.62 -15.52 -14.33
N LEU A 241 -4.88 -15.58 -13.21
CA LEU A 241 -3.47 -15.15 -13.14
C LEU A 241 -2.59 -15.72 -14.27
N PHE A 242 -2.86 -16.94 -14.71
CA PHE A 242 -2.07 -17.60 -15.76
C PHE A 242 -2.28 -17.04 -17.18
N ASP A 243 -3.33 -16.25 -17.42
CA ASP A 243 -3.55 -15.55 -18.69
C ASP A 243 -2.64 -14.31 -18.83
N CYS A 244 -1.98 -13.91 -17.73
CA CYS A 244 -1.01 -12.83 -17.75
C CYS A 244 0.20 -13.23 -18.59
N ILE A 245 0.53 -12.47 -19.63
CA ILE A 245 1.71 -12.70 -20.49
C ILE A 245 2.96 -11.91 -20.07
N GLU A 246 2.93 -11.29 -18.88
CA GLU A 246 4.10 -10.60 -18.29
C GLU A 246 4.66 -9.44 -19.15
N CYS A 247 3.78 -8.78 -19.90
CA CYS A 247 4.12 -7.70 -20.85
C CYS A 247 4.54 -6.34 -20.26
N GLY A 248 4.55 -6.16 -18.93
CA GLY A 248 5.04 -4.93 -18.28
C GLY A 248 4.13 -3.70 -18.29
N HIS A 249 3.10 -3.63 -19.14
CA HIS A 249 2.28 -2.41 -19.30
C HIS A 249 1.62 -1.92 -18.01
N CYS A 250 1.26 -2.84 -17.10
CA CYS A 250 0.65 -2.46 -15.83
C CYS A 250 1.63 -1.82 -14.85
N ASP A 251 2.92 -2.10 -14.97
CA ASP A 251 3.99 -1.58 -14.12
C ASP A 251 4.31 -0.15 -14.55
N GLU A 252 4.46 0.05 -15.86
CA GLU A 252 4.77 1.35 -16.48
C GLU A 252 3.71 2.42 -16.20
N VAL A 253 2.43 2.04 -16.21
CA VAL A 253 1.34 3.01 -15.99
C VAL A 253 0.98 3.21 -14.52
N CYS A 254 1.65 2.51 -13.60
CA CYS A 254 1.30 2.54 -12.19
C CYS A 254 1.84 3.82 -11.55
N PRO A 255 0.97 4.76 -11.09
CA PRO A 255 1.45 5.99 -10.44
C PRO A 255 2.18 5.71 -9.11
N SER A 256 1.88 4.57 -8.48
CA SER A 256 2.54 4.11 -7.26
C SER A 256 3.85 3.36 -7.52
N HIS A 257 4.29 3.23 -8.78
CA HIS A 257 5.51 2.49 -9.18
C HIS A 257 5.56 1.06 -8.60
N ILE A 258 4.43 0.36 -8.62
CA ILE A 258 4.32 -1.03 -8.15
C ILE A 258 4.75 -1.97 -9.28
N PRO A 259 5.74 -2.85 -9.06
CA PRO A 259 6.17 -3.84 -10.05
C PRO A 259 5.20 -5.03 -10.08
N LEU A 260 3.99 -4.83 -10.62
CA LEU A 260 2.92 -5.83 -10.62
C LEU A 260 3.35 -7.12 -11.33
N VAL A 261 4.14 -7.04 -12.40
CA VAL A 261 4.62 -8.24 -13.11
C VAL A 261 5.52 -9.10 -12.22
N ASP A 262 6.35 -8.51 -11.35
CA ASP A 262 7.19 -9.29 -10.44
C ASP A 262 6.36 -10.05 -9.41
N TYR A 263 5.29 -9.44 -8.89
CA TYR A 263 4.31 -10.13 -8.05
C TYR A 263 3.65 -11.29 -8.80
N TYR A 264 3.29 -11.10 -10.07
CA TYR A 264 2.68 -12.16 -10.88
C TYR A 264 3.64 -13.31 -11.17
N ARG A 265 4.89 -13.02 -11.53
CA ARG A 265 5.94 -14.04 -11.72
C ARG A 265 6.16 -14.84 -10.46
N HIS A 266 6.30 -14.17 -9.32
CA HIS A 266 6.46 -14.82 -8.02
C HIS A 266 5.27 -15.74 -7.72
N ALA A 267 4.05 -15.24 -7.86
CA ALA A 267 2.84 -16.02 -7.59
C ALA A 267 2.70 -17.25 -8.51
N LYS A 268 2.95 -17.09 -9.82
CA LYS A 268 2.95 -18.21 -10.77
C LYS A 268 4.02 -19.25 -10.41
N GLY A 269 5.21 -18.81 -10.03
CA GLY A 269 6.31 -19.67 -9.59
C GLY A 269 5.93 -20.50 -8.35
N GLU A 270 5.33 -19.87 -7.34
CA GLU A 270 4.86 -20.55 -6.13
C GLU A 270 3.77 -21.58 -6.44
N ILE A 271 2.79 -21.24 -7.29
CA ILE A 271 1.73 -22.18 -7.69
C ILE A 271 2.32 -23.38 -8.44
N LEU A 272 3.26 -23.15 -9.37
CA LEU A 272 3.92 -24.22 -10.10
C LEU A 272 4.73 -25.13 -9.19
N LYS A 273 5.44 -24.56 -8.21
CA LYS A 273 6.21 -25.30 -7.21
C LYS A 273 5.31 -26.17 -6.34
N GLN A 274 4.19 -25.61 -5.85
CA GLN A 274 3.18 -26.36 -5.08
C GLN A 274 2.62 -27.54 -5.88
N GLU A 275 2.33 -27.35 -7.17
CA GLU A 275 1.85 -28.43 -8.03
C GLU A 275 2.90 -29.53 -8.24
N GLN A 276 4.16 -29.16 -8.47
CA GLN A 276 5.26 -30.12 -8.60
C GLN A 276 5.46 -30.92 -7.30
N ASP A 277 5.42 -30.27 -6.15
CA ASP A 277 5.56 -30.94 -4.86
C ASP A 277 4.39 -31.88 -4.60
N ARG A 278 3.16 -31.48 -4.99
CA ARG A 278 1.97 -32.35 -4.94
C ARG A 278 2.14 -33.60 -5.81
N GLN A 279 2.63 -33.45 -7.04
CA GLN A 279 2.87 -34.57 -7.94
C GLN A 279 3.96 -35.52 -7.41
N ARG A 280 5.06 -34.96 -6.88
CA ARG A 280 6.14 -35.75 -6.26
C ARG A 280 5.65 -36.52 -5.03
N ALA A 281 4.83 -35.88 -4.19
CA ALA A 281 4.22 -36.52 -3.03
C ALA A 281 3.29 -37.66 -3.46
N GLU A 282 2.47 -37.45 -4.50
CA GLU A 282 1.60 -38.50 -5.03
C GLU A 282 2.38 -39.69 -5.59
N GLN A 283 3.44 -39.44 -6.38
CA GLN A 283 4.32 -40.49 -6.86
C GLN A 283 5.04 -41.24 -5.72
N ALA A 284 5.40 -40.55 -4.63
CA ALA A 284 5.95 -41.20 -3.43
C ALA A 284 4.92 -42.09 -2.72
N ARG A 285 3.65 -41.64 -2.63
CA ARG A 285 2.54 -42.44 -2.11
C ARG A 285 2.32 -43.70 -2.94
N GLN A 286 2.24 -43.57 -4.26
CA GLN A 286 2.09 -44.71 -5.17
C GLN A 286 3.24 -45.73 -5.04
N ARG A 287 4.50 -45.25 -4.95
CA ARG A 287 5.66 -46.12 -4.71
C ARG A 287 5.54 -46.90 -3.39
N THR A 288 5.10 -46.22 -2.34
CA THR A 288 4.91 -46.84 -1.02
C THR A 288 3.78 -47.88 -1.04
N MET A 289 2.65 -47.56 -1.67
CA MET A 289 1.54 -48.50 -1.87
C MET A 289 1.98 -49.75 -2.62
N PHE A 290 2.74 -49.60 -3.71
CA PHE A 290 3.25 -50.74 -4.49
C PHE A 290 4.22 -51.61 -3.69
N ARG A 291 5.09 -50.98 -2.87
CA ARG A 291 5.99 -51.70 -1.97
C ARG A 291 5.20 -52.52 -0.95
N ASN A 292 4.20 -51.92 -0.31
CA ASN A 292 3.37 -52.60 0.69
C ASN A 292 2.61 -53.79 0.06
N PHE A 293 2.00 -53.59 -1.12
CA PHE A 293 1.33 -54.67 -1.85
C PHE A 293 2.25 -55.87 -2.13
N ARG A 294 3.51 -55.61 -2.51
CA ARG A 294 4.50 -56.68 -2.74
C ARG A 294 4.86 -57.42 -1.45
N LEU A 295 4.99 -56.70 -0.34
CA LEU A 295 5.29 -57.28 0.96
C LEU A 295 4.14 -58.15 1.45
N ASP A 296 2.90 -57.65 1.39
CA ASP A 296 1.69 -58.37 1.79
C ASP A 296 1.51 -59.67 0.98
N ARG A 297 1.73 -59.62 -0.34
CA ARG A 297 1.68 -60.82 -1.19
C ARG A 297 2.74 -61.84 -0.79
N ALA A 298 3.98 -61.40 -0.55
CA ALA A 298 5.06 -62.28 -0.12
C ALA A 298 4.78 -62.89 1.26
N GLU A 299 4.18 -62.13 2.18
CA GLU A 299 3.75 -62.61 3.49
C GLU A 299 2.63 -63.64 3.38
N GLN A 300 1.61 -63.38 2.57
CA GLN A 300 0.53 -64.35 2.30
C GLN A 300 1.04 -65.64 1.66
N GLU A 301 1.96 -65.55 0.69
CA GLU A 301 2.58 -66.73 0.07
C GLU A 301 3.41 -67.52 1.10
N ARG A 302 4.17 -66.84 1.97
CA ARG A 302 4.90 -67.47 3.08
C ARG A 302 3.95 -68.14 4.07
N ALA A 303 2.88 -67.46 4.50
CA ALA A 303 1.88 -67.99 5.41
C ALA A 303 1.18 -69.24 4.85
N LYS A 304 0.79 -69.22 3.56
CA LYS A 304 0.25 -70.39 2.85
C LYS A 304 1.24 -71.56 2.83
N ARG A 305 2.52 -71.29 2.55
CA ARG A 305 3.58 -72.34 2.59
C ARG A 305 3.74 -72.92 3.99
N HIS A 306 3.75 -72.10 5.04
CA HIS A 306 3.82 -72.58 6.42
C HIS A 306 2.58 -73.37 6.84
N ALA A 307 1.38 -72.95 6.45
CA ALA A 307 0.14 -73.67 6.70
C ALA A 307 0.10 -75.04 5.98
N ALA A 308 0.50 -75.09 4.71
CA ALA A 308 0.60 -76.34 3.94
C ALA A 308 1.59 -77.33 4.58
N LYS A 309 2.76 -76.85 5.04
CA LYS A 309 3.72 -77.68 5.79
C LYS A 309 3.13 -78.22 7.09
N ARG A 310 2.39 -77.40 7.85
CA ARG A 310 1.71 -77.84 9.10
C ARG A 310 0.64 -78.89 8.81
N ALA A 311 -0.17 -78.71 7.76
CA ALA A 311 -1.21 -79.68 7.39
C ALA A 311 -0.62 -81.04 6.98
N ALA A 312 0.49 -81.05 6.24
CA ALA A 312 1.19 -82.28 5.84
C ALA A 312 1.85 -83.05 6.99
N LEU A 313 2.10 -82.40 8.13
CA LEU A 313 2.65 -83.01 9.35
C LEU A 313 1.58 -83.68 10.23
N HIS A 314 0.30 -83.41 9.98
CA HIS A 314 -0.84 -83.93 10.74
C HIS A 314 -1.64 -85.02 10.00
N GLN A 315 -1.17 -85.45 8.81
CA GLN A 315 -1.64 -86.64 8.08
C GLN A 315 -0.63 -87.78 8.26
#